data_AF-A0A0R1F3X0-F1
#
_entry.id   AF-A0A0R1F3X0-F1
#
_cell.length_a   1.000
_cell.length_b   1.000
_cell.length_c   1.000
_cell.angle_alpha   90.00
_cell.angle_beta   90.00
_cell.angle_gamma   90.00
#
_symmetry.space_group_name_H-M   'P 1'
#
loop_
_entity.id
_entity.type
_entity.pdbx_description
1 polymer ?
#
loop_
_entity_poly.entity_id
_entity_poly.type
_entity_poly.pdbx_seq_one_letter_code
_entity_poly.pdbx_strand_id
1 'polypeptide(L)'
;MEVTGVVVNEKVNVSRRYERRVRAILHNFQISENYDDTSKKFFKYYNKGDQGDPAQIVKGMISFIYQIRQDPLKDSALSRRLMQEFNQIKWPDSRHFFDLKIAMPQRYKRYNAVFSVEVKKGENIFYGTAFACGDKIYSCTHIFTDQKRIEDIDSVEMVEYNPQTKEEHKRYKVTKIEYWPNFDVSVLTILGNKDWRKRGFKHPTHILKPSTRLLVVGYPYVNQIGKSYQLYEARERIESMIDAPLQMDEFTLSLSNKEIKTRKMDIITNEKGGIQSGNSGGPVLDANGDTVVGIALRGSLGPETTRSEMLDFYSWMNLQKPRSRIWNWEKAD
;
A
#
# COMPACT_ATOMS: atom_id res chain seq x y z
N MET A 1 -31.40 11.15 51.12
CA MET A 1 -30.14 11.84 50.80
C MET A 1 -29.16 10.79 50.33
N GLU A 2 -28.80 10.79 49.06
CA GLU A 2 -27.64 10.03 48.58
C GLU A 2 -27.08 10.74 47.35
N VAL A 3 -25.93 11.38 47.54
CA VAL A 3 -25.14 12.04 46.51
C VAL A 3 -23.82 11.32 46.51
N THR A 4 -23.59 10.49 45.49
CA THR A 4 -22.27 10.37 44.85
C THR A 4 -22.47 9.79 43.45
N GLY A 5 -22.83 10.66 42.50
CA GLY A 5 -22.68 10.39 41.06
C GLY A 5 -21.21 10.42 40.65
N VAL A 6 -20.36 9.61 41.29
CA VAL A 6 -18.96 9.47 40.91
C VAL A 6 -18.87 8.36 39.88
N VAL A 7 -18.92 8.74 38.61
CA VAL A 7 -18.46 7.87 37.52
C VAL A 7 -16.94 7.79 37.64
N VAL A 8 -16.45 6.73 38.29
CA VAL A 8 -15.03 6.39 38.30
C VAL A 8 -14.65 6.05 36.86
N ASN A 9 -13.71 6.78 36.27
CA ASN A 9 -13.15 6.39 34.98
C ASN A 9 -12.50 5.01 35.14
N GLU A 10 -13.15 3.96 34.65
CA GLU A 10 -12.68 2.57 34.74
C GLU A 10 -11.37 2.32 33.97
N LYS A 11 -10.89 3.31 33.20
CA LYS A 11 -9.58 3.28 32.53
C LYS A 11 -8.69 4.40 33.01
N VAL A 12 -7.46 4.05 33.36
CA VAL A 12 -6.35 4.99 33.55
C VAL A 12 -6.24 5.84 32.28
N ASN A 13 -6.44 7.15 32.41
CA ASN A 13 -6.39 8.07 31.29
C ASN A 13 -5.24 9.06 31.47
N VAL A 14 -4.59 9.42 30.37
CA VAL A 14 -3.56 10.46 30.39
C VAL A 14 -4.24 11.81 30.57
N SER A 15 -3.72 12.65 31.46
CA SER A 15 -4.27 13.99 31.64
C SER A 15 -4.14 14.80 30.34
N ARG A 16 -5.20 15.52 29.95
CA ARG A 16 -5.18 16.44 28.80
C ARG A 16 -4.03 17.46 28.88
N ARG A 17 -3.63 17.85 30.10
CA ARG A 17 -2.50 18.75 30.34
C ARG A 17 -1.19 18.13 29.87
N TYR A 18 -0.97 16.84 30.15
CA TYR A 18 0.21 16.11 29.69
C TYR A 18 0.24 16.00 28.16
N GLU A 19 -0.90 15.63 27.56
CA GLU A 19 -1.02 15.53 26.09
C GLU A 19 -0.72 16.86 25.39
N ARG A 20 -1.31 17.97 25.89
CA ARG A 20 -1.04 19.32 25.37
C ARG A 20 0.42 19.71 25.51
N ARG A 21 1.07 19.34 26.61
CA ARG A 21 2.49 19.59 26.83
C ARG A 21 3.35 18.85 25.80
N VAL A 22 3.10 17.57 25.53
CA VAL A 22 3.83 16.81 24.51
C VAL A 22 3.67 17.45 23.12
N ARG A 23 2.43 17.82 22.75
CA ARG A 23 2.17 18.53 21.48
C ARG A 23 2.93 19.85 21.37
N ALA A 24 2.95 20.64 22.45
CA ALA A 24 3.66 21.91 22.47
C ALA A 24 5.19 21.71 22.32
N ILE A 25 5.74 20.66 22.92
CA ILE A 25 7.15 20.32 22.76
C ILE A 25 7.44 19.94 21.29
N LEU A 26 6.67 19.01 20.73
CA LEU A 26 6.82 18.59 19.33
C LEU A 26 6.72 19.78 18.37
N HIS A 27 5.71 20.61 18.53
CA HIS A 27 5.52 21.79 17.69
C HIS A 27 6.73 22.73 17.75
N ASN A 28 7.28 22.99 18.94
CA ASN A 28 8.48 23.83 19.08
C ASN A 28 9.68 23.24 18.32
N PHE A 29 9.88 21.93 18.36
CA PHE A 29 10.97 21.28 17.61
C PHE A 29 10.69 21.21 16.10
N GLN A 30 9.43 21.14 15.67
CA GLN A 30 9.06 21.09 14.26
C GLN A 30 9.30 22.42 13.54
N ILE A 31 8.98 23.55 14.19
CA ILE A 31 9.05 24.87 13.57
C ILE A 31 10.43 25.52 13.72
N SER A 32 11.30 24.96 14.54
CA SER A 32 12.59 25.57 14.85
C SER A 32 13.68 25.13 13.89
N GLU A 33 14.46 26.09 13.42
CA GLU A 33 15.62 25.84 12.56
C GLU A 33 16.89 25.52 13.36
N ASN A 34 16.94 25.92 14.65
CA ASN A 34 18.08 25.71 15.53
C ASN A 34 17.74 24.72 16.66
N TYR A 35 18.33 23.53 16.57
CA TYR A 35 18.14 22.46 17.56
C TYR A 35 18.63 22.86 18.97
N ASP A 36 19.78 23.51 19.08
CA ASP A 36 20.42 23.80 20.37
C ASP A 36 19.61 24.82 21.18
N ASP A 37 19.13 25.87 20.53
CA ASP A 37 18.30 26.88 21.19
C ASP A 37 16.95 26.32 21.62
N THR A 38 16.39 25.41 20.81
CA THR A 38 15.15 24.70 21.14
C THR A 38 15.34 23.75 22.29
N SER A 39 16.49 23.07 22.35
CA SER A 39 16.87 22.19 23.46
C SER A 39 17.04 22.99 24.76
N LYS A 40 17.67 24.16 24.73
CA LYS A 40 17.75 25.05 25.90
C LYS A 40 16.36 25.49 26.38
N LYS A 41 15.47 25.88 25.46
CA LYS A 41 14.07 26.19 25.79
C LYS A 41 13.36 24.96 26.36
N PHE A 42 13.62 23.78 25.81
CA PHE A 42 13.07 22.51 26.28
C PHE A 42 13.41 22.26 27.75
N PHE A 43 14.69 22.30 28.13
CA PHE A 43 15.09 22.10 29.52
C PHE A 43 14.60 23.21 30.45
N LYS A 44 14.56 24.47 29.98
CA LYS A 44 14.07 25.60 30.78
C LYS A 44 12.59 25.47 31.14
N TYR A 45 11.74 25.11 30.19
CA TYR A 45 10.28 25.18 30.34
C TYR A 45 9.63 23.82 30.57
N TYR A 46 10.22 22.75 30.05
CA TYR A 46 9.60 21.43 30.03
C TYR A 46 10.38 20.36 30.78
N ASN A 47 11.71 20.43 30.90
CA ASN A 47 12.47 19.40 31.62
C ASN A 47 13.47 20.02 32.62
N LYS A 48 12.93 20.68 33.64
CA LYS A 48 13.74 21.38 34.65
C LYS A 48 14.57 20.37 35.45
N GLY A 49 15.90 20.48 35.36
CA GLY A 49 16.83 19.75 36.24
C GLY A 49 17.39 18.44 35.67
N ASP A 50 17.06 18.08 34.43
CA ASP A 50 17.58 16.87 33.80
C ASP A 50 18.23 17.22 32.45
N GLN A 51 19.42 16.66 32.20
CA GLN A 51 20.33 16.96 31.07
C GLN A 51 20.36 15.79 30.06
N GLY A 52 19.27 15.02 29.95
CA GLY A 52 19.15 13.93 28.97
C GLY A 52 18.82 14.41 27.56
N ASP A 53 18.99 13.55 26.56
CA ASP A 53 18.65 13.85 25.16
C ASP A 53 17.14 14.18 25.00
N PRO A 54 16.78 15.38 24.50
CA PRO A 54 15.38 15.77 24.25
C PRO A 54 14.61 14.76 23.40
N ALA A 55 15.24 14.15 22.39
CA ALA A 55 14.58 13.20 21.52
C ALA A 55 14.15 11.95 22.31
N GLN A 56 15.05 11.38 23.11
CA GLN A 56 14.74 10.25 24.01
C GLN A 56 13.65 10.58 25.02
N ILE A 57 13.71 11.76 25.66
CA ILE A 57 12.72 12.15 26.67
C ILE A 57 11.34 12.26 26.03
N VAL A 58 11.22 12.98 24.91
CA VAL A 58 9.94 13.13 24.19
C VAL A 58 9.43 11.79 23.68
N LYS A 59 10.31 10.92 23.18
CA LYS A 59 9.98 9.54 22.80
C LYS A 59 9.42 8.75 23.99
N GLY A 60 10.01 8.88 25.18
CA GLY A 60 9.49 8.29 26.42
C GLY A 60 8.11 8.82 26.77
N MET A 61 7.90 10.13 26.68
CA MET A 61 6.60 10.76 26.95
C MET A 61 5.49 10.24 26.02
N ILE A 62 5.77 10.13 24.72
CA ILE A 62 4.81 9.61 23.74
C ILE A 62 4.57 8.11 23.97
N SER A 63 5.60 7.35 24.32
CA SER A 63 5.50 5.91 24.63
C SER A 63 4.59 5.66 25.84
N PHE A 64 4.70 6.49 26.88
CA PHE A 64 3.79 6.44 28.03
C PHE A 64 2.33 6.66 27.61
N ILE A 65 2.06 7.67 26.76
CA ILE A 65 0.70 7.92 26.26
C ILE A 65 0.17 6.70 25.49
N TYR A 66 1.01 6.10 24.64
CA TYR A 66 0.65 4.90 23.89
C TYR A 66 0.33 3.69 24.79
N GLN A 67 1.16 3.42 25.80
CA GLN A 67 0.96 2.30 26.72
C GLN A 67 -0.34 2.42 27.53
N ILE A 68 -0.66 3.62 28.01
CA ILE A 68 -1.87 3.86 28.81
C ILE A 68 -3.13 3.80 27.94
N ARG A 69 -3.10 4.44 26.76
CA ARG A 69 -4.30 4.55 25.93
C ARG A 69 -4.57 3.31 25.07
N GLN A 70 -3.54 2.52 24.75
CA GLN A 70 -3.58 1.40 23.81
C GLN A 70 -4.32 1.77 22.51
N ASP A 71 -3.96 2.92 21.94
CA ASP A 71 -4.68 3.55 20.84
C ASP A 71 -4.89 2.57 19.65
N PRO A 72 -6.10 2.55 19.04
CA PRO A 72 -6.47 1.57 18.00
C PRO A 72 -5.65 1.73 16.72
N LEU A 73 -5.82 0.80 15.77
CA LEU A 73 -5.11 0.73 14.48
C LEU A 73 -5.33 1.91 13.49
N LYS A 74 -5.81 3.08 13.96
CA LYS A 74 -6.13 4.25 13.14
C LYS A 74 -5.10 5.37 13.33
N ASP A 75 -4.56 5.90 12.23
CA ASP A 75 -3.56 6.97 12.23
C ASP A 75 -4.06 8.28 12.88
N SER A 76 -5.37 8.49 12.96
CA SER A 76 -5.99 9.63 13.65
C SER A 76 -5.90 9.57 15.17
N ALA A 77 -5.55 8.41 15.74
CA ALA A 77 -5.41 8.24 17.18
C ALA A 77 -4.27 9.10 17.72
N LEU A 78 -4.43 9.62 18.95
CA LEU A 78 -3.56 10.63 19.52
C LEU A 78 -2.10 10.17 19.53
N SER A 79 -1.82 8.99 20.10
CA SER A 79 -0.46 8.49 20.28
C SER A 79 0.26 8.34 18.95
N ARG A 80 -0.45 7.92 17.90
CA ARG A 80 0.11 7.76 16.56
C ARG A 80 0.40 9.09 15.90
N ARG A 81 -0.50 10.05 16.02
CA ARG A 81 -0.24 11.41 15.52
C ARG A 81 1.02 11.98 16.17
N LEU A 82 1.19 11.80 17.48
CA LEU A 82 2.40 12.25 18.19
C LEU A 82 3.66 11.52 17.70
N MET A 83 3.60 10.20 17.47
CA MET A 83 4.73 9.44 16.91
C MET A 83 5.08 9.90 15.49
N GLN A 84 4.08 10.21 14.66
CA GLN A 84 4.27 10.72 13.31
C GLN A 84 4.89 12.12 13.33
N GLU A 85 4.37 13.01 14.17
CA GLU A 85 4.93 14.36 14.40
C GLU A 85 6.39 14.28 14.89
N PHE A 86 6.69 13.34 15.79
CA PHE A 86 8.04 13.06 16.27
C PHE A 86 8.98 12.63 15.14
N ASN A 87 8.54 11.72 14.26
CA ASN A 87 9.34 11.22 13.13
C ASN A 87 9.59 12.28 12.04
N GLN A 88 8.88 13.40 12.05
CA GLN A 88 9.08 14.51 11.10
C GLN A 88 10.17 15.48 11.55
N ILE A 89 10.55 15.46 12.83
CA ILE A 89 11.57 16.35 13.38
C ILE A 89 12.96 15.82 12.98
N LYS A 90 13.85 16.73 12.55
CA LYS A 90 15.26 16.42 12.28
C LYS A 90 16.05 16.34 13.57
N TRP A 91 15.94 15.22 14.27
CA TRP A 91 16.76 14.94 15.44
C TRP A 91 18.24 14.80 15.05
N PRO A 92 19.20 15.26 15.89
CA PRO A 92 20.63 15.19 15.57
C PRO A 92 21.16 13.77 15.34
N ASP A 93 20.60 12.79 16.06
CA ASP A 93 20.88 11.37 15.85
C ASP A 93 19.75 10.72 15.05
N SER A 94 20.11 10.19 13.88
CA SER A 94 19.20 9.57 12.90
C SER A 94 18.52 8.29 13.41
N ARG A 95 18.90 7.78 14.59
CA ARG A 95 18.28 6.62 15.24
C ARG A 95 17.03 6.98 16.05
N HIS A 96 16.75 8.26 16.27
CA HIS A 96 15.57 8.70 17.01
C HIS A 96 14.33 8.74 16.11
N PHE A 97 13.72 7.58 15.93
CA PHE A 97 12.39 7.45 15.34
C PHE A 97 11.55 6.41 16.10
N PHE A 98 10.23 6.57 16.03
CA PHE A 98 9.29 5.50 16.31
C PHE A 98 9.23 4.54 15.13
N ASP A 99 9.16 3.25 15.43
CA ASP A 99 8.95 2.21 14.42
C ASP A 99 7.68 2.54 13.61
N LEU A 100 7.82 2.53 12.28
CA LEU A 100 6.72 2.82 11.35
C LEU A 100 5.59 1.79 11.49
N LYS A 101 5.89 0.56 11.94
CA LYS A 101 4.89 -0.45 12.29
C LYS A 101 3.88 0.07 13.31
N ILE A 102 4.34 0.92 14.24
CA ILE A 102 3.53 1.46 15.32
C ILE A 102 2.98 2.84 14.91
N ALA A 103 3.84 3.69 14.35
CA ALA A 103 3.49 5.07 14.03
C ALA A 103 2.57 5.18 12.79
N MET A 104 2.76 4.33 11.79
CA MET A 104 2.03 4.36 10.50
C MET A 104 1.80 2.94 9.96
N PRO A 105 1.05 2.06 10.66
CA PRO A 105 0.92 0.65 10.29
C PRO A 105 0.37 0.41 8.90
N GLN A 106 -0.56 1.27 8.43
CA GLN A 106 -1.11 1.12 7.07
C GLN A 106 -0.06 1.42 6.01
N ARG A 107 0.72 2.49 6.20
CA ARG A 107 1.85 2.79 5.32
C ARG A 107 2.90 1.69 5.39
N TYR A 108 3.26 1.25 6.59
CA TYR A 108 4.18 0.13 6.77
C TYR A 108 3.68 -1.12 6.02
N LYS A 109 2.41 -1.49 6.18
CA LYS A 109 1.80 -2.62 5.47
C LYS A 109 1.97 -2.48 3.97
N ARG A 110 1.69 -1.31 3.39
CA ARG A 110 1.84 -1.08 1.94
C ARG A 110 3.27 -1.32 1.46
N TYR A 111 4.28 -0.78 2.14
CA TYR A 111 5.69 -1.04 1.78
C TYR A 111 6.08 -2.52 1.88
N ASN A 112 5.47 -3.27 2.80
CA ASN A 112 5.80 -4.68 3.00
C ASN A 112 5.01 -5.64 2.10
N ALA A 113 3.94 -5.14 1.47
CA ALA A 113 3.06 -5.92 0.62
C ALA A 113 3.18 -5.53 -0.87
N VAL A 114 3.92 -4.48 -1.20
CA VAL A 114 4.13 -4.01 -2.58
C VAL A 114 5.62 -4.06 -2.89
N PHE A 115 5.94 -4.55 -4.08
CA PHE A 115 7.30 -4.80 -4.55
C PHE A 115 7.51 -4.11 -5.89
N SER A 116 8.74 -3.62 -6.12
CA SER A 116 9.18 -3.30 -7.47
C SER A 116 9.51 -4.59 -8.20
N VAL A 117 9.21 -4.66 -9.49
CA VAL A 117 9.55 -5.78 -10.38
C VAL A 117 10.54 -5.27 -11.41
N GLU A 118 11.68 -5.92 -11.52
CA GLU A 118 12.70 -5.65 -12.52
C GLU A 118 12.80 -6.86 -13.46
N VAL A 119 12.67 -6.62 -14.76
CA VAL A 119 12.79 -7.64 -15.81
C VAL A 119 13.92 -7.25 -16.74
N LYS A 120 15.00 -8.03 -16.74
CA LYS A 120 16.16 -7.79 -17.62
C LYS A 120 15.87 -8.35 -19.02
N LYS A 121 15.88 -7.49 -20.04
CA LYS A 121 15.66 -7.86 -21.44
C LYS A 121 16.86 -7.42 -22.27
N GLY A 122 17.80 -8.35 -22.48
CA GLY A 122 19.10 -8.02 -23.06
C GLY A 122 19.84 -7.00 -22.18
N GLU A 123 20.18 -5.84 -22.75
CA GLU A 123 20.84 -4.74 -22.02
C GLU A 123 19.86 -3.81 -21.29
N ASN A 124 18.55 -3.93 -21.53
CA ASN A 124 17.54 -3.05 -20.96
C ASN A 124 16.90 -3.66 -19.70
N ILE A 125 16.46 -2.80 -18.78
CA ILE A 125 15.67 -3.20 -17.62
C ILE A 125 14.28 -2.59 -17.73
N PHE A 126 13.27 -3.45 -17.70
CA PHE A 126 11.86 -3.06 -17.65
C PHE A 126 11.38 -3.10 -16.20
N TYR A 127 10.55 -2.12 -15.84
CA TYR A 127 10.06 -1.96 -14.48
C TYR A 127 8.55 -2.13 -14.43
N GLY A 128 8.09 -2.76 -13.36
CA GLY A 128 6.69 -2.88 -13.01
C GLY A 128 6.51 -2.96 -11.51
N THR A 129 5.28 -3.21 -11.09
CA THR A 129 4.93 -3.38 -9.68
C THR A 129 4.28 -4.74 -9.48
N ALA A 130 4.54 -5.36 -8.33
CA ALA A 130 3.83 -6.55 -7.85
C ALA A 130 3.33 -6.33 -6.42
N PHE A 131 2.34 -7.12 -6.00
CA PHE A 131 1.84 -7.05 -4.63
C PHE A 131 1.38 -8.39 -4.08
N ALA A 132 1.50 -8.55 -2.76
CA ALA A 132 0.98 -9.68 -2.01
C ALA A 132 -0.49 -9.44 -1.62
N CYS A 133 -1.38 -10.36 -1.97
CA CYS A 133 -2.77 -10.38 -1.54
C CYS A 133 -3.19 -11.82 -1.21
N GLY A 134 -3.72 -12.02 0.00
CA GLY A 134 -3.91 -13.37 0.54
C GLY A 134 -2.58 -14.14 0.58
N ASP A 135 -2.53 -15.29 -0.08
CA ASP A 135 -1.37 -16.18 -0.14
C ASP A 135 -0.60 -16.12 -1.46
N LYS A 136 -0.92 -15.15 -2.32
CA LYS A 136 -0.39 -15.00 -3.69
C LYS A 136 0.23 -13.63 -3.91
N ILE A 137 1.12 -13.56 -4.89
CA ILE A 137 1.71 -12.33 -5.39
C ILE A 137 1.20 -12.11 -6.80
N TYR A 138 0.69 -10.91 -7.08
CA TYR A 138 0.09 -10.54 -8.35
C TYR A 138 0.88 -9.42 -9.02
N SER A 139 0.84 -9.39 -10.35
CA SER A 139 1.36 -8.32 -11.19
C SER A 139 0.67 -8.37 -12.56
N CYS A 140 1.05 -7.50 -13.50
CA CYS A 140 0.54 -7.54 -14.87
C CYS A 140 1.31 -8.53 -15.74
N THR A 141 0.63 -9.19 -16.68
CA THR A 141 1.27 -10.09 -17.65
C THR A 141 2.23 -9.36 -18.56
N HIS A 142 1.85 -8.18 -19.06
CA HIS A 142 2.64 -7.43 -20.04
C HIS A 142 4.03 -6.99 -19.54
N ILE A 143 4.28 -7.05 -18.22
CA ILE A 143 5.61 -6.77 -17.65
C ILE A 143 6.61 -7.87 -18.03
N PHE A 144 6.14 -9.11 -18.15
CA PHE A 144 6.96 -10.32 -18.31
C PHE A 144 6.94 -10.89 -19.73
N THR A 145 6.16 -10.30 -20.63
CA THR A 145 6.00 -10.79 -22.00
C THR A 145 6.24 -9.65 -22.97
N ASP A 146 7.12 -9.85 -23.95
CA ASP A 146 7.10 -9.04 -25.16
C ASP A 146 6.38 -9.83 -26.27
N GLN A 147 5.87 -9.17 -27.30
CA GLN A 147 4.82 -9.54 -28.26
C GLN A 147 4.88 -10.95 -28.89
N LYS A 148 5.92 -11.77 -28.65
CA LYS A 148 6.03 -13.19 -29.03
C LYS A 148 6.87 -14.08 -28.09
N ARG A 149 7.35 -13.60 -26.93
CA ARG A 149 8.28 -14.35 -26.05
C ARG A 149 7.96 -14.13 -24.56
N ILE A 150 7.94 -15.24 -23.83
CA ILE A 150 8.00 -15.25 -22.37
C ILE A 150 9.46 -15.00 -21.99
N GLU A 151 9.72 -13.98 -21.18
CA GLU A 151 11.08 -13.71 -20.71
C GLU A 151 11.58 -14.87 -19.86
N ASP A 152 12.90 -15.10 -19.88
CA ASP A 152 13.52 -16.08 -18.99
C ASP A 152 13.21 -15.69 -17.55
N ILE A 153 12.71 -16.64 -16.77
CA ILE A 153 12.34 -16.39 -15.38
C ILE A 153 13.53 -15.96 -14.53
N ASP A 154 14.74 -16.37 -14.94
CA ASP A 154 15.99 -15.96 -14.30
C ASP A 154 16.32 -14.47 -14.49
N SER A 155 15.62 -13.80 -15.41
CA SER A 155 15.73 -12.35 -15.64
C SER A 155 14.83 -11.51 -14.73
N VAL A 156 13.95 -12.15 -13.95
CA VAL A 156 12.91 -11.48 -13.14
C VAL A 156 13.29 -11.44 -11.67
N GLU A 157 13.40 -10.22 -11.15
CA GLU A 157 13.63 -9.96 -9.73
C GLU A 157 12.52 -9.10 -9.13
N MET A 158 12.20 -9.36 -7.86
CA MET A 158 11.34 -8.49 -7.07
C MET A 158 12.14 -7.81 -5.96
N VAL A 159 11.89 -6.53 -5.73
CA VAL A 159 12.62 -5.71 -4.75
C VAL A 159 11.65 -5.18 -3.69
N GLU A 160 12.00 -5.40 -2.42
CA GLU A 160 11.35 -4.81 -1.25
C GLU A 160 12.23 -3.67 -0.70
N TYR A 161 11.60 -2.54 -0.38
CA TYR A 161 12.29 -1.35 0.14
C TYR A 161 11.97 -1.10 1.60
N ASN A 162 12.93 -0.52 2.31
CA ASN A 162 12.74 -0.08 3.68
C ASN A 162 11.82 1.17 3.71
N PRO A 163 10.73 1.17 4.47
CA PRO A 163 9.79 2.29 4.49
C PRO A 163 10.34 3.57 5.15
N GLN A 164 11.37 3.46 5.98
CA GLN A 164 12.09 4.59 6.58
C GLN A 164 13.17 5.13 5.64
N THR A 165 14.14 4.29 5.29
CA THR A 165 15.34 4.74 4.55
C THR A 165 15.08 4.88 3.06
N LYS A 166 14.02 4.25 2.54
CA LYS A 166 13.69 4.13 1.10
C LYS A 166 14.74 3.37 0.29
N GLU A 167 15.72 2.78 0.96
CA GLU A 167 16.76 1.95 0.36
C GLU A 167 16.24 0.52 0.16
N GLU A 168 16.89 -0.18 -0.75
CA GLU A 168 16.65 -1.59 -0.96
C GLU A 168 16.86 -2.37 0.34
N HIS A 169 15.84 -3.12 0.74
CA HIS A 169 15.89 -3.98 1.91
C HIS A 169 16.18 -5.42 1.50
N LYS A 170 15.52 -5.93 0.46
CA LYS A 170 15.65 -7.32 0.04
C LYS A 170 15.26 -7.54 -1.42
N ARG A 171 16.01 -8.40 -2.10
CA ARG A 171 15.66 -8.97 -3.42
C ARG A 171 15.14 -10.40 -3.32
N TYR A 172 14.19 -10.72 -4.18
CA TYR A 172 13.59 -12.03 -4.31
C TYR A 172 13.69 -12.51 -5.76
N LYS A 173 14.24 -13.71 -5.95
CA LYS A 173 14.21 -14.39 -7.24
C LYS A 173 12.84 -15.03 -7.44
N VAL A 174 12.22 -14.75 -8.59
CA VAL A 174 10.98 -15.38 -9.01
C VAL A 174 11.29 -16.77 -9.55
N THR A 175 10.48 -17.76 -9.18
CA THR A 175 10.69 -19.17 -9.56
C THR A 175 9.58 -19.76 -10.40
N LYS A 176 8.41 -19.14 -10.37
CA LYS A 176 7.30 -19.48 -11.27
C LYS A 176 6.46 -18.25 -11.54
N ILE A 177 6.00 -18.11 -12.78
CA ILE A 177 4.99 -17.13 -13.17
C ILE A 177 3.84 -17.88 -13.85
N GLU A 178 2.63 -17.72 -13.33
CA GLU A 178 1.40 -18.22 -13.95
C GLU A 178 0.72 -17.06 -14.69
N TYR A 179 0.53 -17.20 -15.99
CA TYR A 179 0.06 -16.13 -16.87
C TYR A 179 -1.43 -16.23 -17.17
N TRP A 180 -2.11 -15.09 -17.11
CA TRP A 180 -3.51 -14.91 -17.51
C TRP A 180 -3.61 -13.75 -18.51
N PRO A 181 -3.07 -13.91 -19.73
CA PRO A 181 -2.88 -12.82 -20.69
C PRO A 181 -4.18 -12.09 -21.05
N ASN A 182 -5.30 -12.82 -21.14
CA ASN A 182 -6.61 -12.24 -21.47
C ASN A 182 -7.06 -11.17 -20.45
N PHE A 183 -6.60 -11.28 -19.20
CA PHE A 183 -6.88 -10.35 -18.11
C PHE A 183 -5.69 -9.44 -17.78
N ASP A 184 -4.55 -9.65 -18.44
CA ASP A 184 -3.29 -9.00 -18.13
C ASP A 184 -2.89 -9.17 -16.65
N VAL A 185 -3.05 -10.39 -16.12
CA VAL A 185 -2.70 -10.74 -14.74
C VAL A 185 -1.70 -11.88 -14.73
N SER A 186 -0.66 -11.75 -13.90
CA SER A 186 0.26 -12.83 -13.60
C SER A 186 0.33 -13.09 -12.11
N VAL A 187 0.50 -14.37 -11.74
CA VAL A 187 0.72 -14.80 -10.35
C VAL A 187 2.15 -15.28 -10.19
N LEU A 188 2.88 -14.67 -9.27
CA LEU A 188 4.30 -14.92 -9.05
C LEU A 188 4.52 -15.84 -7.86
N THR A 189 5.50 -16.73 -7.99
CA THR A 189 6.04 -17.54 -6.90
C THR A 189 7.49 -17.17 -6.68
N ILE A 190 7.88 -16.96 -5.42
CA ILE A 190 9.25 -16.66 -5.00
C ILE A 190 9.79 -17.75 -4.09
N LEU A 191 11.11 -17.95 -4.12
CA LEU A 191 11.82 -18.84 -3.18
C LEU A 191 12.02 -18.15 -1.82
N GLY A 192 12.00 -18.95 -0.75
CA GLY A 192 12.37 -18.52 0.61
C GLY A 192 11.22 -18.41 1.60
N ASN A 193 11.50 -17.75 2.73
CA ASN A 193 10.56 -17.63 3.85
C ASN A 193 9.24 -16.94 3.42
N LYS A 194 8.13 -17.64 3.64
CA LYS A 194 6.76 -17.24 3.30
C LYS A 194 6.16 -16.19 4.24
N ASP A 195 6.97 -15.54 5.09
CA ASP A 195 6.50 -14.48 5.99
C ASP A 195 5.84 -13.30 5.27
N TRP A 196 6.12 -13.08 3.98
CA TRP A 196 5.37 -12.15 3.14
C TRP A 196 3.86 -12.44 3.09
N ARG A 197 3.43 -13.70 3.24
CA ARG A 197 2.00 -14.09 3.25
C ARG A 197 1.23 -13.48 4.41
N LYS A 198 1.90 -13.26 5.55
CA LYS A 198 1.28 -12.62 6.73
C LYS A 198 1.11 -11.11 6.55
N ARG A 199 1.80 -10.53 5.56
CA ARG A 199 1.89 -9.08 5.32
C ARG A 199 0.97 -8.61 4.19
N GLY A 200 0.39 -9.54 3.42
CA GLY A 200 -0.44 -9.23 2.26
C GLY A 200 -1.73 -8.46 2.56
N PHE A 201 -2.26 -7.84 1.52
CA PHE A 201 -3.56 -7.21 1.55
C PHE A 201 -4.71 -8.22 1.60
N LYS A 202 -5.90 -7.75 1.97
CA LYS A 202 -7.12 -8.55 1.93
C LYS A 202 -7.69 -8.62 0.51
N HIS A 203 -8.38 -9.72 0.23
CA HIS A 203 -9.18 -9.86 -0.97
C HIS A 203 -10.46 -9.01 -0.90
N PRO A 204 -10.94 -8.49 -2.03
CA PRO A 204 -12.20 -7.78 -2.10
C PRO A 204 -13.37 -8.77 -1.93
N THR A 205 -14.46 -8.31 -1.31
CA THR A 205 -15.66 -9.12 -1.02
C THR A 205 -16.88 -8.74 -1.86
N HIS A 206 -16.80 -7.64 -2.60
CA HIS A 206 -17.88 -7.11 -3.43
C HIS A 206 -17.33 -6.30 -4.60
N ILE A 207 -18.15 -6.11 -5.63
CA ILE A 207 -17.89 -5.17 -6.73
C ILE A 207 -17.98 -3.74 -6.18
N LEU A 208 -17.10 -2.87 -6.66
CA LEU A 208 -17.10 -1.46 -6.30
C LEU A 208 -18.30 -0.72 -6.90
N LYS A 209 -18.53 0.51 -6.44
CA LYS A 209 -19.51 1.43 -7.05
C LYS A 209 -18.80 2.61 -7.70
N PRO A 210 -19.36 3.20 -8.77
CA PRO A 210 -18.86 4.47 -9.29
C PRO A 210 -18.70 5.52 -8.18
N SER A 211 -17.75 6.44 -8.36
CA SER A 211 -17.35 7.45 -7.35
C SER A 211 -16.70 6.93 -6.07
N THR A 212 -16.46 5.61 -5.95
CA THR A 212 -15.67 5.07 -4.82
C THR A 212 -14.27 5.67 -4.83
N ARG A 213 -13.79 6.10 -3.66
CA ARG A 213 -12.42 6.59 -3.47
C ARG A 213 -11.45 5.43 -3.34
N LEU A 214 -10.34 5.56 -4.06
CA LEU A 214 -9.33 4.52 -4.20
C LEU A 214 -7.94 5.07 -3.89
N LEU A 215 -7.01 4.16 -3.62
CA LEU A 215 -5.60 4.45 -3.47
C LEU A 215 -4.80 3.57 -4.43
N VAL A 216 -4.20 4.16 -5.46
CA VAL A 216 -3.25 3.49 -6.34
C VAL A 216 -1.89 3.50 -5.69
N VAL A 217 -1.24 2.32 -5.64
CA VAL A 217 0.04 2.13 -4.98
C VAL A 217 1.00 1.42 -5.92
N GLY A 218 2.26 1.86 -6.00
CA GLY A 218 3.27 1.17 -6.80
C GLY A 218 4.63 1.85 -6.80
N TYR A 219 5.52 1.37 -7.66
CA TYR A 219 6.87 1.90 -7.84
C TYR A 219 7.04 2.38 -9.30
N PRO A 220 6.63 3.62 -9.60
CA PRO A 220 6.74 4.13 -10.95
C PRO A 220 8.19 4.45 -11.28
N TYR A 221 8.53 4.37 -12.56
CA TYR A 221 9.88 4.63 -13.04
C TYR A 221 10.37 6.05 -12.70
N VAL A 222 9.46 7.03 -12.68
CA VAL A 222 9.81 8.43 -12.37
C VAL A 222 10.21 8.65 -10.91
N ASN A 223 9.89 7.72 -10.01
CA ASN A 223 10.26 7.80 -8.59
C ASN A 223 11.58 7.09 -8.28
N GLN A 224 12.32 6.69 -9.31
CA GLN A 224 13.66 6.11 -9.20
C GLN A 224 14.68 7.24 -9.08
N ILE A 225 15.17 7.49 -7.87
CA ILE A 225 16.24 8.46 -7.63
C ILE A 225 17.48 7.67 -7.18
N GLY A 226 18.34 7.33 -8.13
CA GLY A 226 19.51 6.47 -7.88
C GLY A 226 19.10 5.08 -7.41
N LYS A 227 19.58 4.63 -6.24
CA LYS A 227 19.19 3.37 -5.59
C LYS A 227 18.03 3.51 -4.60
N SER A 228 17.45 4.71 -4.46
CA SER A 228 16.34 4.97 -3.55
C SER A 228 15.03 5.02 -4.31
N TYR A 229 14.02 4.33 -3.78
CA TYR A 229 12.72 4.20 -4.42
C TYR A 229 11.63 4.65 -3.47
N GLN A 230 10.79 5.57 -3.94
CA GLN A 230 9.65 6.03 -3.17
C GLN A 230 8.37 5.35 -3.66
N LEU A 231 7.72 4.63 -2.75
CA LEU A 231 6.37 4.11 -2.96
C LEU A 231 5.45 5.28 -3.36
N TYR A 232 4.91 5.17 -4.56
CA TYR A 232 3.91 6.07 -5.09
C TYR A 232 2.56 5.77 -4.46
N GLU A 233 1.84 6.82 -4.07
CA GLU A 233 0.50 6.75 -3.52
C GLU A 233 -0.35 7.86 -4.13
N ALA A 234 -1.36 7.49 -4.90
CA ALA A 234 -2.30 8.44 -5.52
C ALA A 234 -3.73 8.13 -5.16
N ARG A 235 -4.48 9.19 -4.83
CA ARG A 235 -5.91 9.09 -4.53
C ARG A 235 -6.70 9.28 -5.81
N GLU A 236 -7.45 8.26 -6.18
CA GLU A 236 -8.24 8.21 -7.40
C GLU A 236 -9.73 8.03 -7.07
N ARG A 237 -10.59 8.17 -8.08
CA ARG A 237 -11.99 7.75 -8.01
C ARG A 237 -12.39 6.99 -9.25
N ILE A 238 -13.35 6.09 -9.10
CA ILE A 238 -13.98 5.41 -10.24
C ILE A 238 -14.85 6.42 -10.98
N GLU A 239 -14.50 6.72 -12.22
CA GLU A 239 -15.30 7.52 -13.16
C GLU A 239 -16.42 6.66 -13.74
N SER A 240 -16.06 5.51 -14.31
CA SER A 240 -16.98 4.61 -14.98
C SER A 240 -16.50 3.16 -14.94
N MET A 241 -17.42 2.23 -15.13
CA MET A 241 -17.14 0.80 -15.27
C MET A 241 -17.43 0.39 -16.71
N ILE A 242 -16.54 -0.39 -17.32
CA ILE A 242 -16.68 -0.87 -18.69
C ILE A 242 -16.46 -2.38 -18.76
N ASP A 243 -17.18 -3.03 -19.67
CA ASP A 243 -16.91 -4.40 -20.07
C ASP A 243 -15.99 -4.37 -21.30
N ALA A 244 -14.71 -4.65 -21.09
CA ALA A 244 -13.73 -4.72 -22.17
C ALA A 244 -13.70 -6.13 -22.75
N PRO A 245 -13.64 -6.32 -24.08
CA PRO A 245 -13.49 -7.65 -24.67
C PRO A 245 -12.19 -8.29 -24.18
N LEU A 246 -12.22 -9.60 -23.89
CA LEU A 246 -10.98 -10.33 -23.65
C LEU A 246 -10.14 -10.30 -24.94
N GLN A 247 -8.84 -10.03 -24.81
CA GLN A 247 -7.90 -10.28 -25.90
C GLN A 247 -7.83 -11.79 -26.10
N MET A 248 -8.54 -12.30 -27.11
CA MET A 248 -8.47 -13.69 -27.55
C MET A 248 -7.72 -13.73 -28.88
N ASP A 249 -6.89 -14.76 -29.09
CA ASP A 249 -6.33 -15.00 -30.42
C ASP A 249 -7.44 -15.41 -31.41
N GLU A 250 -7.22 -15.14 -32.70
CA GLU A 250 -8.18 -15.40 -33.77
C GLU A 250 -8.61 -16.88 -33.83
N PHE A 251 -7.70 -17.78 -33.44
CA PHE A 251 -7.95 -19.21 -33.40
C PHE A 251 -8.99 -19.58 -32.34
N THR A 252 -8.89 -19.02 -31.12
CA THR A 252 -9.84 -19.25 -30.04
C THR A 252 -11.21 -18.64 -30.34
N LEU A 253 -11.24 -17.47 -30.99
CA LEU A 253 -12.46 -16.83 -31.49
C LEU A 253 -13.19 -17.70 -32.51
N SER A 254 -12.45 -18.34 -33.43
CA SER A 254 -13.02 -19.20 -34.47
C SER A 254 -13.66 -20.49 -33.91
N LEU A 255 -13.20 -20.95 -32.75
CA LEU A 255 -13.68 -22.16 -32.08
C LEU A 255 -14.81 -21.90 -31.08
N SER A 256 -15.04 -20.64 -30.69
CA SER A 256 -16.12 -20.27 -29.76
C SER A 256 -17.34 -19.75 -30.50
N ASN A 257 -18.33 -20.62 -30.76
CA ASN A 257 -19.70 -20.21 -31.13
C ASN A 257 -20.48 -19.56 -29.96
N LYS A 258 -19.80 -18.88 -29.02
CA LYS A 258 -20.36 -18.45 -27.72
C LYS A 258 -19.90 -17.05 -27.36
N GLU A 259 -20.86 -16.26 -26.86
CA GLU A 259 -20.75 -14.94 -26.23
C GLU A 259 -19.32 -14.42 -26.03
N ILE A 260 -19.03 -13.24 -26.59
CA ILE A 260 -17.79 -12.50 -26.34
C ILE A 260 -17.61 -12.39 -24.83
N LYS A 261 -16.63 -13.11 -24.29
CA LYS A 261 -16.27 -12.98 -22.88
C LYS A 261 -15.63 -11.61 -22.69
N THR A 262 -16.13 -10.86 -21.72
CA THR A 262 -15.60 -9.55 -21.34
C THR A 262 -14.86 -9.63 -20.00
N ARG A 263 -13.92 -8.72 -19.77
CA ARG A 263 -13.35 -8.41 -18.46
C ARG A 263 -13.90 -7.09 -17.97
N LYS A 264 -14.22 -7.03 -16.68
CA LYS A 264 -14.65 -5.80 -16.03
C LYS A 264 -13.44 -4.92 -15.74
N MET A 265 -13.46 -3.72 -16.30
CA MET A 265 -12.45 -2.71 -16.09
C MET A 265 -13.09 -1.46 -15.54
N ASP A 266 -12.38 -0.80 -14.64
CA ASP A 266 -12.78 0.49 -14.11
C ASP A 266 -11.87 1.57 -14.68
N ILE A 267 -12.48 2.63 -15.16
CA ILE A 267 -11.79 3.87 -15.50
C ILE A 267 -11.69 4.70 -14.23
N ILE A 268 -10.48 5.02 -13.85
CA ILE A 268 -10.18 5.84 -12.67
C ILE A 268 -9.55 7.16 -13.10
N THR A 269 -9.87 8.21 -12.34
CA THR A 269 -9.38 9.56 -12.59
C THR A 269 -8.87 10.24 -11.34
N ASN A 270 -7.93 11.15 -11.57
CA ASN A 270 -7.33 12.03 -10.58
C ASN A 270 -6.92 13.35 -11.23
N GLU A 271 -6.99 14.40 -10.42
CA GLU A 271 -6.59 15.76 -10.76
C GLU A 271 -5.05 15.93 -10.86
N LYS A 272 -4.26 14.93 -10.42
CA LYS A 272 -2.79 15.01 -10.24
C LYS A 272 -1.99 13.89 -10.92
N GLY A 273 -2.55 13.16 -11.88
CA GLY A 273 -1.73 12.38 -12.83
C GLY A 273 -1.74 10.86 -12.76
N GLY A 274 -2.86 10.22 -12.37
CA GLY A 274 -3.21 8.82 -12.70
C GLY A 274 -2.18 7.71 -12.45
N ILE A 275 -2.40 6.54 -13.08
CA ILE A 275 -1.42 5.45 -13.13
C ILE A 275 -0.22 5.92 -13.98
N GLN A 276 0.98 5.84 -13.42
CA GLN A 276 2.22 6.22 -14.11
C GLN A 276 2.97 4.98 -14.63
N SER A 277 3.87 5.17 -15.60
CA SER A 277 4.73 4.09 -16.07
C SER A 277 5.52 3.48 -14.91
N GLY A 278 5.53 2.14 -14.82
CA GLY A 278 6.08 1.37 -13.70
C GLY A 278 5.07 1.03 -12.58
N ASN A 279 3.93 1.72 -12.48
CA ASN A 279 2.86 1.34 -11.56
C ASN A 279 2.02 0.15 -12.07
N SER A 280 2.17 -0.23 -13.34
CA SER A 280 1.49 -1.39 -13.90
C SER A 280 1.73 -2.63 -13.05
N GLY A 281 0.69 -3.41 -12.80
CA GLY A 281 0.70 -4.57 -11.90
C GLY A 281 0.58 -4.22 -10.42
N GLY A 282 0.61 -2.94 -10.06
CA GLY A 282 0.42 -2.46 -8.69
C GLY A 282 -1.03 -2.58 -8.19
N PRO A 283 -1.24 -2.66 -6.87
CA PRO A 283 -2.57 -2.78 -6.32
C PRO A 283 -3.29 -1.43 -6.33
N VAL A 284 -4.58 -1.48 -6.65
CA VAL A 284 -5.51 -0.41 -6.34
C VAL A 284 -6.28 -0.82 -5.08
N LEU A 285 -6.18 0.00 -4.04
CA LEU A 285 -6.70 -0.29 -2.72
C LEU A 285 -7.99 0.50 -2.45
N ASP A 286 -8.80 -0.03 -1.53
CA ASP A 286 -9.93 0.70 -0.95
C ASP A 286 -9.48 1.98 -0.21
N ALA A 287 -10.44 2.81 0.19
CA ALA A 287 -10.15 4.06 0.92
C ALA A 287 -9.39 3.85 2.24
N ASN A 288 -9.45 2.65 2.83
CA ASN A 288 -8.70 2.30 4.05
C ASN A 288 -7.27 1.82 3.76
N GLY A 289 -6.96 1.45 2.52
CA GLY A 289 -5.64 0.96 2.11
C GLY A 289 -5.33 -0.47 2.56
N ASP A 290 -6.35 -1.28 2.85
CA ASP A 290 -6.18 -2.64 3.41
C ASP A 290 -6.65 -3.75 2.45
N THR A 291 -7.59 -3.42 1.57
CA THR A 291 -8.21 -4.37 0.62
C THR A 291 -7.81 -4.01 -0.80
N VAL A 292 -7.33 -4.98 -1.58
CA VAL A 292 -7.09 -4.79 -3.02
C VAL A 292 -8.44 -4.86 -3.72
N VAL A 293 -8.80 -3.82 -4.43
CA VAL A 293 -10.08 -3.76 -5.15
C VAL A 293 -9.88 -3.76 -6.67
N GLY A 294 -8.67 -3.40 -7.12
CA GLY A 294 -8.28 -3.51 -8.53
C GLY A 294 -6.79 -3.74 -8.72
N ILE A 295 -6.41 -4.02 -9.97
CA ILE A 295 -5.01 -4.09 -10.43
C ILE A 295 -4.78 -2.98 -11.44
N ALA A 296 -3.79 -2.13 -11.20
CA ALA A 296 -3.41 -1.05 -12.11
C ALA A 296 -2.87 -1.62 -13.42
N LEU A 297 -3.52 -1.33 -14.55
CA LEU A 297 -3.11 -1.85 -15.86
C LEU A 297 -2.31 -0.80 -16.65
N ARG A 298 -2.92 0.37 -16.88
CA ARG A 298 -2.39 1.41 -17.78
C ARG A 298 -2.81 2.80 -17.33
N GLY A 299 -1.95 3.78 -17.59
CA GLY A 299 -2.27 5.21 -17.46
C GLY A 299 -2.65 5.84 -18.82
N SER A 300 -3.26 7.02 -18.79
CA SER A 300 -3.50 7.83 -19.98
C SER A 300 -2.20 8.46 -20.49
N LEU A 301 -2.06 8.54 -21.82
CA LEU A 301 -1.01 9.25 -22.54
C LEU A 301 -1.45 10.64 -23.04
N GLY A 302 -2.48 11.25 -22.44
CA GLY A 302 -3.11 12.49 -22.93
C GLY A 302 -3.07 13.68 -21.94
N PRO A 303 -2.96 14.93 -22.44
CA PRO A 303 -2.78 16.13 -21.60
C PRO A 303 -4.03 16.65 -20.87
N GLU A 304 -5.26 16.22 -21.22
CA GLU A 304 -6.47 16.89 -20.72
C GLU A 304 -7.27 16.12 -19.66
N THR A 305 -7.05 14.82 -19.47
CA THR A 305 -7.55 14.04 -18.32
C THR A 305 -6.78 12.72 -18.26
N THR A 306 -6.20 12.38 -17.09
CA THR A 306 -5.48 11.11 -16.92
C THR A 306 -6.45 9.97 -16.62
N ARG A 307 -7.18 9.52 -17.64
CA ARG A 307 -7.98 8.29 -17.58
C ARG A 307 -7.07 7.08 -17.44
N SER A 308 -7.09 6.47 -16.27
CA SER A 308 -6.29 5.28 -16.00
C SER A 308 -7.20 4.06 -15.93
N GLU A 309 -6.66 2.91 -16.30
CA GLU A 309 -7.38 1.67 -16.40
C GLU A 309 -6.96 0.73 -15.27
N MET A 310 -7.92 0.19 -14.55
CA MET A 310 -7.70 -0.92 -13.63
C MET A 310 -8.61 -2.10 -13.95
N LEU A 311 -8.11 -3.31 -13.68
CA LEU A 311 -8.92 -4.52 -13.68
C LEU A 311 -9.72 -4.58 -12.36
N ASP A 312 -11.03 -4.85 -12.43
CA ASP A 312 -11.82 -5.13 -11.22
C ASP A 312 -11.41 -6.49 -10.63
N PHE A 313 -10.76 -6.46 -9.47
CA PHE A 313 -10.10 -7.64 -8.92
C PHE A 313 -11.11 -8.65 -8.36
N TYR A 314 -12.24 -8.19 -7.85
CA TYR A 314 -13.32 -9.05 -7.36
C TYR A 314 -13.91 -9.90 -8.49
N SER A 315 -14.26 -9.28 -9.62
CA SER A 315 -14.85 -9.97 -10.77
C SER A 315 -13.86 -10.96 -11.37
N TRP A 316 -12.59 -10.56 -11.52
CA TRP A 316 -11.55 -11.48 -11.99
C TRP A 316 -11.44 -12.72 -11.11
N MET A 317 -11.32 -12.57 -9.78
CA MET A 317 -11.20 -13.71 -8.87
C MET A 317 -12.42 -14.65 -8.90
N ASN A 318 -13.64 -14.11 -9.04
CA ASN A 318 -14.84 -14.95 -9.10
C ASN A 318 -15.02 -15.66 -10.44
N LEU A 319 -14.41 -15.15 -11.53
CA LEU A 319 -14.31 -15.90 -12.79
C LEU A 319 -13.36 -17.11 -12.68
N GLN A 320 -12.40 -17.08 -11.75
CA GLN A 320 -11.44 -18.18 -11.54
C GLN A 320 -11.97 -19.33 -10.68
N LYS A 321 -13.07 -19.11 -9.93
CA LYS A 321 -13.66 -20.21 -9.15
C LYS A 321 -14.28 -21.21 -10.13
N PRO A 322 -14.05 -22.53 -9.96
CA PRO A 322 -14.80 -23.51 -10.72
C PRO A 322 -16.28 -23.21 -10.52
N ARG A 323 -17.03 -22.93 -11.60
CA ARG A 323 -18.49 -22.92 -11.52
C ARG A 323 -18.85 -24.32 -11.06
N SER A 324 -19.29 -24.47 -9.81
CA SER A 324 -19.90 -25.71 -9.38
C SER A 324 -21.05 -25.96 -10.35
N ARG A 325 -20.92 -26.98 -11.20
CA ARG A 325 -22.06 -27.52 -11.93
C ARG A 325 -23.00 -28.04 -10.84
N ILE A 326 -23.99 -27.24 -10.49
CA ILE A 326 -25.20 -27.75 -9.85
C ILE A 326 -25.82 -28.67 -10.91
N TRP A 327 -25.52 -29.96 -10.82
CA TRP A 327 -26.29 -30.97 -11.51
C TRP A 327 -27.64 -31.02 -10.80
N ASN A 328 -28.64 -30.35 -11.37
CA ASN A 328 -30.03 -30.60 -11.02
C ASN A 328 -30.38 -32.00 -11.52
N TRP A 329 -30.23 -33.00 -10.64
CA TRP A 329 -30.90 -34.29 -10.79
C TRP A 329 -32.28 -34.18 -10.15
N GLU A 330 -33.18 -33.40 -10.75
CA GLU A 330 -34.60 -33.58 -10.47
C GLU A 330 -35.40 -33.38 -11.77
N LYS A 331 -36.06 -34.49 -12.16
CA LYS A 331 -37.15 -34.64 -13.13
C LYS A 331 -36.76 -34.79 -14.60
N ALA A 332 -36.55 -36.05 -14.97
CA ALA A 332 -37.27 -36.60 -16.11
C ALA A 332 -37.82 -37.96 -15.65
N ASP A 333 -39.14 -37.98 -15.46
CA ASP A 333 -39.98 -39.18 -15.38
C ASP A 333 -39.97 -39.94 -16.72
#